data_AF-A0AAW2Y0H3-F1
#
_entry.id   AF-A0AAW2Y0H3-F1
#
_cell.length_a   1.000
_cell.length_b   1.000
_cell.length_c   1.000
_cell.angle_alpha   90.00
_cell.angle_beta   90.00
_cell.angle_gamma   90.00
#
_symmetry.space_group_name_H-M   'P 1'
#
loop_
_entity.id
_entity.type
_entity.pdbx_description
1 polymer ?
#
loop_
_entity_poly.entity_id
_entity_poly.type
_entity_poly.pdbx_seq_one_letter_code
_entity_poly.pdbx_strand_id
1 'polypeptide(L)'
;MKPRFLPTFTFTVCALALYLITNSCTNKHLIFPASDFFYPLLKTTPFSDTFSTHTKIRDPPEATATADSRTNLGHLVFGLVGSEQAWHHRKEYIESWWRPNGTRGYLFLDKAPSPGLLPWPETSPPYRVSDDLKELLNKSEIRAQRMVHGIMEAFGGGGIILSYPLAKALARDMENCLKRYVFLIIPPGPAIGANLSPQKGNHQIDFRGDISGLLSSHPLSPLLSLHHFDMVEPIFPGTDRFEATRRLMQAAAADQARMLQQTICHHRQSNWSFSISWGYSAQIYERIMPRSYLQMPVETFKPWIRTPRPPNYLFNTRKPSRDPCEAPHAFFFESVERKTESDEILTSYSRAWPRDIPACSSSGNHSADYVQRVQVFSPANKRTQVSSLKYSYRKNAIYPSNIANV
;
A
#
# COMPACT_ATOMS: atom_id res chain seq x y z
N MET A 1 20.54 -36.84 -43.62
CA MET A 1 20.15 -35.42 -43.72
C MET A 1 18.75 -35.26 -43.12
N LYS A 2 18.64 -34.57 -41.98
CA LYS A 2 17.37 -34.23 -41.31
C LYS A 2 17.30 -32.71 -41.17
N PRO A 3 16.20 -32.03 -41.52
CA PRO A 3 16.07 -30.61 -41.29
C PRO A 3 15.77 -30.36 -39.81
N ARG A 4 16.51 -29.41 -39.21
CA ARG A 4 16.26 -28.86 -37.89
C ARG A 4 15.11 -27.85 -38.00
N PHE A 5 13.97 -28.13 -37.38
CA PHE A 5 12.96 -27.10 -37.07
C PHE A 5 13.28 -26.52 -35.68
N LEU A 6 13.45 -25.19 -35.62
CA LEU A 6 13.71 -24.45 -34.37
C LEU A 6 12.47 -24.46 -33.45
N PRO A 7 12.63 -24.67 -32.13
CA PRO A 7 11.54 -24.64 -31.14
C PRO A 7 11.10 -23.21 -30.76
N THR A 8 11.70 -22.17 -31.35
CA THR A 8 11.49 -20.76 -30.98
C THR A 8 10.23 -20.14 -31.59
N PHE A 9 9.62 -20.76 -32.62
CA PHE A 9 8.47 -20.17 -33.31
C PHE A 9 7.11 -20.51 -32.67
N THR A 10 7.02 -21.63 -31.94
CA THR A 10 5.76 -22.09 -31.35
C THR A 10 5.44 -21.42 -30.00
N PHE A 11 6.45 -20.91 -29.28
CA PHE A 11 6.26 -20.19 -28.01
C PHE A 11 5.72 -18.78 -28.19
N THR A 12 6.02 -18.12 -29.32
CA THR A 12 5.63 -16.73 -29.58
C THR A 12 4.14 -16.59 -29.90
N VAL A 13 3.52 -17.61 -30.50
CA VAL A 13 2.09 -17.59 -30.87
C VAL A 13 1.19 -17.83 -29.64
N CYS A 14 1.62 -18.64 -28.66
CA CYS A 14 0.87 -18.85 -27.42
C CYS A 14 0.92 -17.62 -26.48
N ALA A 15 2.02 -16.86 -26.49
CA ALA A 15 2.12 -15.63 -25.71
C ALA A 15 1.22 -14.51 -26.29
N LEU A 16 1.08 -14.42 -27.61
CA LEU A 16 0.17 -13.46 -28.25
C LEU A 16 -1.31 -13.78 -27.98
N ALA A 17 -1.70 -15.06 -27.98
CA ALA A 17 -3.09 -15.46 -27.72
C ALA A 17 -3.52 -15.19 -26.27
N LEU A 18 -2.63 -15.41 -25.28
CA LEU A 18 -2.90 -15.07 -23.89
C LEU A 18 -2.93 -13.55 -23.64
N TYR A 19 -2.11 -12.78 -24.36
CA TYR A 19 -2.10 -11.32 -24.30
C TYR A 19 -3.35 -10.66 -24.95
N LEU A 20 -3.90 -11.26 -26.00
CA LEU A 20 -5.12 -10.76 -26.65
C LEU A 20 -6.40 -11.13 -25.87
N ILE A 21 -6.38 -12.25 -25.14
CA ILE A 21 -7.50 -12.67 -24.29
C ILE A 21 -7.53 -11.86 -22.97
N THR A 22 -6.40 -11.45 -22.40
CA THR A 22 -6.37 -10.51 -21.27
C THR A 22 -6.82 -9.11 -21.65
N ASN A 23 -6.55 -8.66 -22.89
CA ASN A 23 -6.99 -7.36 -23.40
C ASN A 23 -8.48 -7.29 -23.75
N SER A 24 -9.20 -8.41 -23.91
CA SER A 24 -10.65 -8.40 -24.17
C SER A 24 -11.52 -8.35 -22.91
N CYS A 25 -10.94 -8.50 -21.70
CA CYS A 25 -11.70 -8.62 -20.45
C CYS A 25 -11.54 -7.45 -19.46
N THR A 26 -10.80 -6.40 -19.79
CA THR A 26 -10.72 -5.17 -18.97
C THR A 26 -11.33 -3.99 -19.72
N ASN A 27 -12.65 -3.89 -19.57
CA ASN A 27 -13.47 -2.82 -20.11
C ASN A 27 -13.06 -1.45 -19.52
N LYS A 28 -12.76 -0.51 -20.42
CA LYS A 28 -12.92 0.96 -20.37
C LYS A 28 -11.86 1.84 -19.69
N HIS A 29 -11.16 2.57 -20.57
CA HIS A 29 -10.64 3.95 -20.51
C HIS A 29 -9.92 4.41 -19.24
N LEU A 30 -8.58 4.48 -19.26
CA LEU A 30 -7.79 5.46 -18.47
C LEU A 30 -6.49 5.83 -19.23
N ILE A 31 -6.11 7.12 -19.13
CA ILE A 31 -5.44 7.96 -20.15
C ILE A 31 -4.47 8.98 -19.46
N PHE A 32 -3.25 9.29 -19.97
CA PHE A 32 -2.39 10.44 -19.53
C PHE A 32 -1.43 11.01 -20.60
N PRO A 33 -1.10 12.34 -20.54
CA PRO A 33 0.24 12.88 -20.74
C PRO A 33 0.79 13.42 -19.41
N ALA A 34 2.01 13.05 -19.01
CA ALA A 34 2.49 13.32 -17.66
C ALA A 34 3.28 14.65 -17.49
N SER A 35 3.14 15.60 -18.40
CA SER A 35 3.64 16.99 -18.24
C SER A 35 2.81 17.79 -17.22
N ASP A 36 1.49 17.61 -17.20
CA ASP A 36 0.58 18.47 -16.43
C ASP A 36 0.34 18.02 -14.99
N PHE A 37 0.64 16.76 -14.68
CA PHE A 37 0.67 16.25 -13.31
C PHE A 37 1.63 17.05 -12.41
N PHE A 38 2.70 17.56 -13.00
CA PHE A 38 3.74 18.31 -12.30
C PHE A 38 3.65 19.83 -12.47
N TYR A 39 2.74 20.32 -13.32
CA TYR A 39 2.60 21.75 -13.59
C TYR A 39 2.29 22.61 -12.33
N PRO A 40 1.51 22.13 -11.33
CA PRO A 40 1.30 22.88 -10.09
C PRO A 40 2.59 23.15 -9.29
N LEU A 41 3.67 22.38 -9.51
CA LEU A 41 4.96 22.56 -8.86
C LEU A 41 5.82 23.66 -9.50
N LEU A 42 5.48 24.13 -10.71
CA LEU A 42 6.24 25.14 -11.45
C LEU A 42 5.93 26.59 -11.02
N LYS A 43 4.82 26.84 -10.31
CA LYS A 43 4.41 28.20 -9.91
C LYS A 43 5.02 28.71 -8.61
N THR A 44 5.83 27.91 -7.90
CA THR A 44 6.52 28.38 -6.70
C THR A 44 7.96 28.77 -7.04
N THR A 45 8.20 30.09 -7.06
CA THR A 45 9.47 30.85 -7.20
C THR A 45 10.09 30.92 -8.60
N PRO A 46 10.33 32.15 -9.14
CA PRO A 46 11.14 32.33 -10.33
C PRO A 46 12.63 32.38 -9.94
N PHE A 47 13.45 31.55 -10.59
CA PHE A 47 14.90 31.70 -10.58
C PHE A 47 15.34 31.93 -12.03
N SER A 48 16.08 33.02 -12.28
CA SER A 48 16.53 33.42 -13.61
C SER A 48 17.44 32.37 -14.24
N ASP A 49 17.10 31.97 -15.45
CA ASP A 49 17.91 31.10 -16.30
C ASP A 49 19.13 31.87 -16.83
N THR A 50 20.32 31.34 -16.56
CA THR A 50 21.45 31.42 -17.48
C THR A 50 22.33 30.22 -17.23
N PHE A 51 22.23 29.21 -18.10
CA PHE A 51 23.25 28.16 -18.17
C PHE A 51 23.72 27.98 -19.60
N SER A 52 24.95 28.47 -19.81
CA SER A 52 25.79 28.22 -20.97
C SER A 52 26.16 26.74 -21.03
N THR A 53 26.14 26.19 -22.25
CA THR A 53 26.62 24.84 -22.54
C THR A 53 28.15 24.77 -22.38
N HIS A 54 28.62 23.58 -21.98
CA HIS A 54 30.02 23.16 -21.77
C HIS A 54 30.69 23.53 -20.43
N THR A 55 30.63 22.61 -19.46
CA THR A 55 31.80 22.21 -18.64
C THR A 55 31.51 20.91 -17.88
N LYS A 56 32.54 20.07 -17.73
CA LYS A 56 32.53 18.83 -16.94
C LYS A 56 32.04 19.12 -15.51
N ILE A 57 31.05 18.34 -15.06
CA ILE A 57 30.55 18.36 -13.68
C ILE A 57 31.72 17.98 -12.75
N ARG A 58 32.24 18.97 -12.02
CA ARG A 58 32.95 18.73 -10.75
C ARG A 58 31.89 18.60 -9.67
N ASP A 59 32.08 17.63 -8.78
CA ASP A 59 31.21 17.46 -7.61
C ASP A 59 31.11 18.79 -6.84
N PRO A 60 29.89 19.23 -6.46
CA PRO A 60 29.75 20.45 -5.68
C PRO A 60 30.37 20.25 -4.28
N PRO A 61 30.96 21.31 -3.68
CA PRO A 61 31.44 21.23 -2.31
C PRO A 61 30.27 20.87 -1.39
N GLU A 62 30.54 19.96 -0.48
CA GLU A 62 29.62 19.44 0.53
C GLU A 62 28.99 20.60 1.31
N ALA A 63 27.80 21.02 0.88
CA ALA A 63 27.04 22.04 1.55
C ALA A 63 26.65 21.51 2.93
N THR A 64 27.20 22.13 3.98
CA THR A 64 26.78 21.89 5.37
C THR A 64 25.28 22.14 5.47
N ALA A 65 24.49 21.08 5.45
CA ALA A 65 23.05 21.13 5.64
C ALA A 65 22.77 21.65 7.05
N THR A 66 22.39 22.93 7.16
CA THR A 66 21.88 23.52 8.40
C THR A 66 20.60 22.79 8.80
N ALA A 67 20.33 22.64 10.10
CA ALA A 67 19.21 21.86 10.62
C ALA A 67 17.81 22.30 10.12
N ASP A 68 17.73 23.48 9.50
CA ASP A 68 16.53 24.12 8.96
C ASP A 68 16.12 23.60 7.56
N SER A 69 16.94 22.76 6.91
CA SER A 69 16.68 22.21 5.58
C SER A 69 15.96 20.86 5.55
N ARG A 70 15.38 20.41 6.67
CA ARG A 70 14.74 19.09 6.75
C ARG A 70 13.35 19.10 6.12
N THR A 71 13.09 18.11 5.25
CA THR A 71 11.76 17.86 4.68
C THR A 71 10.75 17.63 5.79
N ASN A 72 9.84 18.58 6.00
CA ASN A 72 8.64 18.42 6.84
C ASN A 72 7.39 18.03 6.01
N LEU A 73 6.28 17.71 6.69
CA LEU A 73 5.01 17.33 6.06
C LEU A 73 4.45 18.39 5.09
N GLY A 74 4.79 19.66 5.31
CA GLY A 74 4.42 20.75 4.42
C GLY A 74 5.02 20.62 3.02
N HIS A 75 6.08 19.84 2.80
CA HIS A 75 6.63 19.58 1.47
C HIS A 75 5.91 18.47 0.70
N LEU A 76 5.02 17.71 1.34
CA LEU A 76 4.29 16.62 0.68
C LEU A 76 3.15 17.19 -0.18
N VAL A 77 3.04 16.67 -1.41
CA VAL A 77 1.96 16.98 -2.34
C VAL A 77 1.42 15.67 -2.91
N PHE A 78 0.12 15.48 -2.82
CA PHE A 78 -0.57 14.30 -3.35
C PHE A 78 -1.12 14.59 -4.74
N GLY A 79 -0.71 13.80 -5.72
CA GLY A 79 -1.35 13.76 -7.04
C GLY A 79 -2.22 12.52 -7.12
N LEU A 80 -3.53 12.70 -6.99
CA LEU A 80 -4.50 11.62 -7.10
C LEU A 80 -5.06 11.59 -8.50
N VAL A 81 -5.35 10.40 -9.00
CA VAL A 81 -5.84 10.25 -10.36
C VAL A 81 -6.97 9.24 -10.41
N GLY A 82 -8.05 9.61 -11.08
CA GLY A 82 -9.22 8.75 -11.20
C GLY A 82 -10.17 9.21 -12.29
N SER A 83 -11.20 8.39 -12.54
CA SER A 83 -12.31 8.81 -13.40
C SER A 83 -13.44 9.41 -12.59
N GLU A 84 -14.12 10.38 -13.17
CA GLU A 84 -15.37 10.94 -12.64
C GLU A 84 -16.41 9.85 -12.43
N GLN A 85 -16.46 8.88 -13.35
CA GLN A 85 -17.36 7.74 -13.24
C GLN A 85 -17.01 6.85 -12.03
N ALA A 86 -15.75 6.66 -11.65
CA ALA A 86 -15.42 5.85 -10.47
C ALA A 86 -15.50 6.66 -9.15
N TRP A 87 -15.47 7.99 -9.23
CA TRP A 87 -15.36 8.88 -8.08
C TRP A 87 -16.47 8.66 -7.05
N HIS A 88 -17.72 8.51 -7.49
CA HIS A 88 -18.85 8.32 -6.57
C HIS A 88 -18.73 7.07 -5.70
N HIS A 89 -18.03 6.04 -6.17
CA HIS A 89 -17.76 4.83 -5.38
C HIS A 89 -16.52 4.95 -4.48
N ARG A 90 -15.63 5.92 -4.78
CA ARG A 90 -14.31 6.04 -4.14
C ARG A 90 -14.17 7.23 -3.22
N LYS A 91 -15.07 8.20 -3.32
CA LYS A 91 -15.10 9.44 -2.55
C LYS A 91 -14.90 9.19 -1.06
N GLU A 92 -15.69 8.30 -0.46
CA GLU A 92 -15.63 8.03 0.98
C GLU A 92 -14.25 7.50 1.43
N TYR A 93 -13.57 6.67 0.62
CA TYR A 93 -12.22 6.21 0.96
C TYR A 93 -11.22 7.36 0.93
N ILE A 94 -11.32 8.26 -0.05
CA ILE A 94 -10.41 9.40 -0.17
C ILE A 94 -10.66 10.43 0.93
N GLU A 95 -11.92 10.74 1.21
CA GLU A 95 -12.31 11.68 2.28
C GLU A 95 -11.95 11.16 3.68
N SER A 96 -11.81 9.83 3.86
CA SER A 96 -11.43 9.25 5.17
C SER A 96 -10.04 9.71 5.66
N TRP A 97 -9.11 9.97 4.74
CA TRP A 97 -7.73 10.38 5.07
C TRP A 97 -7.38 11.79 4.60
N TRP A 98 -8.12 12.36 3.64
CA TRP A 98 -7.94 13.75 3.24
C TRP A 98 -8.26 14.69 4.40
N ARG A 99 -7.44 15.74 4.58
CA ARG A 99 -7.68 16.77 5.60
C ARG A 99 -7.73 18.13 4.91
N PRO A 100 -8.90 18.78 4.82
CA PRO A 100 -8.99 20.14 4.29
C PRO A 100 -8.01 21.07 5.01
N ASN A 101 -7.29 21.91 4.27
CA ASN A 101 -6.23 22.80 4.75
C ASN A 101 -4.99 22.11 5.37
N GLY A 102 -5.02 20.80 5.64
CA GLY A 102 -3.88 20.03 6.16
C GLY A 102 -3.17 19.20 5.09
N THR A 103 -3.89 18.72 4.08
CA THR A 103 -3.35 17.96 2.95
C THR A 103 -3.25 18.85 1.72
N ARG A 104 -2.12 18.77 1.01
CA ARG A 104 -1.87 19.51 -0.24
C ARG A 104 -1.90 18.57 -1.42
N GLY A 105 -2.59 18.91 -2.49
CA GLY A 105 -2.70 18.04 -3.65
C GLY A 105 -3.90 18.34 -4.52
N TYR A 106 -4.05 17.56 -5.58
CA TYR A 106 -5.18 17.64 -6.50
C TYR A 106 -5.64 16.24 -6.91
N LEU A 107 -6.94 16.12 -7.15
CA LEU A 107 -7.53 14.99 -7.87
C LEU A 107 -7.66 15.35 -9.35
N PHE A 108 -6.95 14.63 -10.20
CA PHE A 108 -7.08 14.76 -11.65
C PHE A 108 -8.17 13.80 -12.15
N LEU A 109 -9.24 14.37 -12.71
CA LEU A 109 -10.36 13.66 -13.30
C LEU A 109 -10.23 13.62 -14.83
N ASP A 110 -10.81 12.59 -15.44
CA ASP A 110 -10.88 12.39 -16.90
C ASP A 110 -11.86 13.34 -17.60
N LYS A 111 -12.87 13.85 -16.87
CA LYS A 111 -13.82 14.86 -17.34
C LYS A 111 -14.34 15.69 -16.17
N ALA A 112 -15.04 16.78 -16.47
CA ALA A 112 -15.69 17.60 -15.46
C ALA A 112 -16.73 16.77 -14.67
N PRO A 113 -16.83 16.97 -13.33
CA PRO A 113 -17.87 16.36 -12.52
C PRO A 113 -19.27 16.60 -13.10
N SER A 114 -20.06 15.54 -13.19
CA SER A 114 -21.48 15.67 -13.58
C SER A 114 -22.26 16.50 -12.56
N PRO A 115 -23.43 17.07 -12.92
CA PRO A 115 -24.23 17.89 -12.01
C PRO A 115 -24.55 17.21 -10.67
N GLY A 116 -24.67 15.87 -10.64
CA GLY A 116 -24.92 15.12 -9.40
C GLY A 116 -23.74 15.04 -8.43
N LEU A 117 -22.53 15.42 -8.86
CA LEU A 117 -21.34 15.53 -8.02
C LEU A 117 -21.06 16.96 -7.56
N LEU A 118 -21.93 17.91 -7.93
CA LEU A 118 -21.81 19.32 -7.59
C LEU A 118 -22.90 19.74 -6.58
N PRO A 119 -22.62 20.70 -5.67
CA PRO A 119 -21.34 21.40 -5.49
C PRO A 119 -20.22 20.48 -5.00
N TRP A 120 -18.98 20.77 -5.41
CA TRP A 120 -17.83 19.94 -5.03
C TRP A 120 -17.59 20.05 -3.51
N PRO A 121 -17.54 18.92 -2.77
CA PRO A 121 -17.40 18.96 -1.32
C PRO A 121 -16.06 19.55 -0.87
N GLU A 122 -16.08 20.43 0.14
CA GLU A 122 -14.84 20.95 0.76
C GLU A 122 -14.03 19.86 1.47
N THR A 123 -14.68 18.77 1.85
CA THR A 123 -14.07 17.57 2.44
C THR A 123 -13.25 16.76 1.42
N SER A 124 -13.49 16.96 0.13
CA SER A 124 -12.80 16.28 -0.96
C SER A 124 -11.55 17.05 -1.41
N PRO A 125 -10.53 16.39 -2.00
CA PRO A 125 -9.42 17.08 -2.64
C PRO A 125 -9.92 18.02 -3.74
N PRO A 126 -9.31 19.20 -3.94
CA PRO A 126 -9.66 20.04 -5.08
C PRO A 126 -9.39 19.28 -6.37
N TYR A 127 -10.33 19.33 -7.31
CA TYR A 127 -10.20 18.60 -8.57
C TYR A 127 -9.64 19.49 -9.70
N ARG A 128 -9.03 18.82 -10.69
CA ARG A 128 -8.67 19.38 -12.00
C ARG A 128 -9.18 18.43 -13.07
N VAL A 129 -9.60 18.98 -14.20
CA VAL A 129 -9.97 18.17 -15.37
C VAL A 129 -8.73 18.01 -16.23
N SER A 130 -8.44 16.78 -16.60
CA SER A 130 -7.33 16.45 -17.50
C SER A 130 -7.71 16.80 -18.94
N ASP A 131 -6.73 17.17 -19.75
CA ASP A 131 -6.96 17.54 -21.16
C ASP A 131 -7.47 16.36 -22.00
N ASP A 132 -8.24 16.66 -23.06
CA ASP A 132 -8.79 15.67 -23.98
C ASP A 132 -7.68 15.09 -24.88
N LEU A 133 -7.30 13.83 -24.65
CA LEU A 133 -6.26 13.15 -25.42
C LEU A 133 -6.77 12.42 -26.66
N LYS A 134 -7.99 12.69 -27.12
CA LYS A 134 -8.48 12.14 -28.40
C LYS A 134 -7.45 12.36 -29.50
N GLU A 135 -6.79 13.51 -29.58
CA GLU A 135 -5.78 13.75 -30.62
C GLU A 135 -4.52 12.86 -30.48
N LEU A 136 -4.10 12.56 -29.25
CA LEU A 136 -2.93 11.72 -28.95
C LEU A 136 -3.23 10.22 -29.12
N LEU A 137 -4.49 9.82 -28.88
CA LEU A 137 -4.99 8.45 -29.03
C LEU A 137 -5.57 8.13 -30.42
N ASN A 138 -6.00 9.15 -31.17
CA ASN A 138 -6.55 9.04 -32.53
C ASN A 138 -5.44 9.06 -33.60
N LYS A 139 -4.21 9.41 -33.23
CA LYS A 139 -3.04 8.87 -33.93
C LYS A 139 -3.13 7.35 -33.76
N SER A 140 -3.27 6.62 -34.86
CA SER A 140 -3.46 5.15 -34.94
C SER A 140 -2.26 4.34 -34.41
N GLU A 141 -1.62 4.82 -33.36
CA GLU A 141 -0.43 4.31 -32.77
C GLU A 141 -0.81 3.61 -31.46
N ILE A 142 -0.92 2.27 -31.55
CA ILE A 142 -0.92 1.29 -30.44
C ILE A 142 0.08 1.66 -29.31
N ARG A 143 1.08 2.47 -29.65
CA ARG A 143 2.14 3.07 -28.85
C ARG A 143 1.67 3.91 -27.67
N ALA A 144 0.69 4.81 -27.84
CA ALA A 144 0.22 5.70 -26.77
C ALA A 144 -0.57 4.93 -25.69
N GLN A 145 -1.38 3.95 -26.12
CA GLN A 145 -2.18 3.11 -25.23
C GLN A 145 -1.30 2.17 -24.37
N ARG A 146 -0.27 1.54 -24.98
CA ARG A 146 0.68 0.66 -24.27
C ARG A 146 1.57 1.40 -23.28
N MET A 147 1.78 2.68 -23.49
CA MET A 147 2.61 3.55 -22.67
C MET A 147 1.88 4.06 -21.43
N VAL A 148 0.63 4.47 -21.57
CA VAL A 148 -0.25 4.75 -20.41
C VAL A 148 -0.41 3.50 -19.57
N HIS A 149 -0.60 2.35 -20.23
CA HIS A 149 -0.60 1.04 -19.57
C HIS A 149 0.73 0.80 -18.85
N GLY A 150 1.88 0.99 -19.50
CA GLY A 150 3.20 0.79 -18.88
C GLY A 150 3.49 1.67 -17.65
N ILE A 151 3.03 2.93 -17.63
CA ILE A 151 3.17 3.82 -16.46
C ILE A 151 2.24 3.38 -15.32
N MET A 152 1.02 2.95 -15.63
CA MET A 152 0.08 2.40 -14.65
C MET A 152 0.53 1.01 -14.15
N GLU A 153 1.11 0.19 -15.02
CA GLU A 153 1.62 -1.16 -14.74
C GLU A 153 2.95 -1.16 -14.01
N ALA A 154 3.82 -0.16 -14.23
CA ALA A 154 5.12 -0.05 -13.56
C ALA A 154 5.01 -0.06 -12.02
N PHE A 155 3.85 0.32 -11.48
CA PHE A 155 3.58 0.33 -10.04
C PHE A 155 2.19 -0.18 -9.65
N GLY A 156 1.41 -0.66 -10.62
CA GLY A 156 0.13 -1.31 -10.39
C GLY A 156 -0.88 -0.54 -9.56
N GLY A 157 -0.84 0.81 -9.60
CA GLY A 157 -1.70 1.66 -8.77
C GLY A 157 -1.33 1.73 -7.27
N GLY A 158 -0.31 1.00 -6.80
CA GLY A 158 0.21 1.11 -5.43
C GLY A 158 0.91 2.44 -5.11
N GLY A 159 1.07 3.31 -6.11
CA GLY A 159 1.59 4.67 -5.94
C GLY A 159 3.11 4.79 -5.95
N ILE A 160 3.59 5.98 -6.25
CA ILE A 160 5.02 6.34 -6.29
C ILE A 160 5.28 7.63 -5.52
N ILE A 161 6.50 7.75 -5.01
CA ILE A 161 6.97 8.95 -4.32
C ILE A 161 8.18 9.46 -5.08
N LEU A 162 8.12 10.72 -5.51
CA LEU A 162 9.18 11.40 -6.24
C LEU A 162 9.63 12.62 -5.43
N SER A 163 10.93 12.91 -5.45
CA SER A 163 11.42 14.19 -4.97
C SER A 163 10.96 15.31 -5.92
N TYR A 164 10.85 16.54 -5.41
CA TYR A 164 10.47 17.70 -6.22
C TYR A 164 11.36 17.86 -7.48
N PRO A 165 12.71 17.82 -7.39
CA PRO A 165 13.56 17.97 -8.58
C PRO A 165 13.32 16.87 -9.61
N LEU A 166 13.10 15.62 -9.16
CA LEU A 166 12.85 14.49 -10.04
C LEU A 166 11.49 14.62 -10.74
N ALA A 167 10.46 15.00 -9.98
CA ALA A 167 9.14 15.33 -10.50
C ALA A 167 9.20 16.43 -11.57
N LYS A 168 9.95 17.51 -11.32
CA LYS A 168 10.13 18.63 -12.26
C LYS A 168 10.89 18.21 -13.53
N ALA A 169 11.93 17.39 -13.40
CA ALA A 169 12.68 16.88 -14.56
C ALA A 169 11.80 15.95 -15.42
N LEU A 170 11.08 15.03 -14.75
CA LEU A 170 10.15 14.11 -15.39
C LEU A 170 9.04 14.86 -16.15
N ALA A 171 8.51 15.94 -15.58
CA ALA A 171 7.51 16.80 -16.23
C ALA A 171 7.98 17.37 -17.56
N ARG A 172 9.22 17.89 -17.59
CA ARG A 172 9.79 18.60 -18.74
C ARG A 172 10.07 17.67 -19.91
N ASP A 173 10.51 16.44 -19.61
CA ASP A 173 10.90 15.47 -20.62
C ASP A 173 9.85 14.38 -20.85
N MET A 174 8.65 14.54 -20.26
CA MET A 174 7.64 13.50 -20.32
C MET A 174 7.28 13.13 -21.75
N GLU A 175 7.07 14.11 -22.63
CA GLU A 175 6.71 13.84 -24.02
C GLU A 175 7.77 12.99 -24.75
N ASN A 176 9.05 13.24 -24.48
CA ASN A 176 10.14 12.44 -25.04
C ASN A 176 10.25 11.07 -24.37
N CYS A 177 10.07 10.98 -23.05
CA CYS A 177 10.00 9.71 -22.31
C CYS A 177 8.90 8.82 -22.88
N LEU A 178 7.70 9.39 -23.05
CA LEU A 178 6.57 8.76 -23.69
C LEU A 178 6.97 8.26 -25.09
N LYS A 179 7.50 9.12 -25.98
CA LYS A 179 7.96 8.72 -27.33
C LYS A 179 9.06 7.63 -27.36
N ARG A 180 9.93 7.57 -26.35
CA ARG A 180 11.12 6.70 -26.31
C ARG A 180 10.85 5.30 -25.74
N TYR A 181 9.94 5.19 -24.77
CA TYR A 181 9.65 3.94 -24.05
C TYR A 181 8.34 3.26 -24.47
N VAL A 182 7.76 3.70 -25.58
CA VAL A 182 6.60 3.14 -26.27
C VAL A 182 6.46 1.60 -26.26
N PHE A 183 7.58 0.87 -26.32
CA PHE A 183 7.61 -0.60 -26.47
C PHE A 183 8.03 -1.34 -25.20
N LEU A 184 8.36 -0.62 -24.13
CA LEU A 184 9.00 -1.17 -22.95
C LEU A 184 8.11 -0.94 -21.73
N ILE A 185 7.61 -2.02 -21.14
CA ILE A 185 7.06 -2.03 -19.77
C ILE A 185 8.25 -1.88 -18.82
N ILE A 186 8.86 -0.69 -18.80
CA ILE A 186 9.93 -0.35 -17.88
C ILE A 186 9.41 0.77 -17.00
N PRO A 187 9.63 0.69 -15.68
CA PRO A 187 9.31 1.79 -14.80
C PRO A 187 9.92 3.12 -15.29
N PRO A 188 9.32 4.28 -15.01
CA PRO A 188 9.83 5.59 -15.42
C PRO A 188 11.21 5.91 -14.83
N GLY A 189 11.68 5.19 -13.80
CA GLY A 189 13.00 5.38 -13.20
C GLY A 189 14.14 5.23 -14.22
N PRO A 190 14.33 4.04 -14.84
CA PRO A 190 15.33 3.86 -15.90
C PRO A 190 15.17 4.84 -17.08
N ALA A 191 13.96 5.34 -17.33
CA ALA A 191 13.70 6.29 -18.41
C ALA A 191 14.32 7.68 -18.19
N ILE A 192 14.48 8.09 -16.92
CA ILE A 192 15.07 9.37 -16.51
C ILE A 192 16.43 9.17 -15.80
N GLY A 193 17.03 7.98 -15.90
CA GLY A 193 18.31 7.64 -15.27
C GLY A 193 18.25 7.53 -13.74
N ALA A 194 17.06 7.38 -13.15
CA ALA A 194 16.86 7.28 -11.71
C ALA A 194 16.53 5.83 -11.28
N ASN A 195 17.23 5.33 -10.26
CA ASN A 195 16.91 4.03 -9.69
C ASN A 195 15.66 4.11 -8.80
N LEU A 196 14.83 3.07 -8.87
CA LEU A 196 13.67 2.93 -7.99
C LEU A 196 14.05 2.22 -6.70
N SER A 197 13.49 2.70 -5.59
CA SER A 197 13.61 2.06 -4.29
C SER A 197 12.28 1.42 -3.90
N PRO A 198 12.20 0.08 -3.80
CA PRO A 198 10.95 -0.60 -3.46
C PRO A 198 10.50 -0.28 -2.03
N GLN A 199 9.24 0.12 -1.86
CA GLN A 199 8.63 0.40 -0.55
C GLN A 199 7.63 -0.69 -0.19
N LYS A 200 7.88 -1.41 0.91
CA LYS A 200 7.02 -2.52 1.38
C LYS A 200 5.65 -2.08 1.91
N GLY A 201 5.45 -0.77 2.10
CA GLY A 201 4.18 -0.17 2.51
C GLY A 201 3.24 0.20 1.38
N ASN A 202 3.69 0.11 0.12
CA ASN A 202 2.86 0.38 -1.05
C ASN A 202 2.24 -0.92 -1.54
N HIS A 203 0.92 -1.04 -1.46
CA HIS A 203 0.21 -2.26 -1.86
C HIS A 203 -0.74 -1.99 -3.02
N GLN A 204 -0.55 -2.73 -4.12
CA GLN A 204 -1.46 -2.73 -5.27
C GLN A 204 -2.82 -3.40 -4.96
N ILE A 205 -2.83 -4.39 -4.05
CA ILE A 205 -4.01 -5.18 -3.64
C ILE A 205 -4.86 -5.64 -4.83
N ASP A 206 -4.21 -6.27 -5.81
CA ASP A 206 -4.90 -7.02 -6.86
C ASP A 206 -5.46 -8.34 -6.28
N PHE A 207 -6.33 -8.19 -5.29
CA PHE A 207 -6.99 -9.25 -4.54
C PHE A 207 -8.51 -9.05 -4.56
N ARG A 208 -9.22 -10.13 -4.23
CA ARG A 208 -10.66 -10.13 -3.94
C ARG A 208 -10.91 -10.86 -2.63
N GLY A 209 -12.09 -10.64 -2.05
CA GLY A 209 -12.52 -11.32 -0.83
C GLY A 209 -11.83 -10.78 0.42
N ASP A 210 -11.66 -11.65 1.41
CA ASP A 210 -11.08 -11.32 2.72
C ASP A 210 -9.56 -11.13 2.67
N ILE A 211 -9.08 -9.89 2.82
CA ILE A 211 -7.64 -9.56 2.88
C ILE A 211 -7.06 -9.58 4.31
N SER A 212 -7.77 -10.11 5.30
CA SER A 212 -7.36 -10.10 6.70
C SER A 212 -5.99 -10.74 6.95
N GLY A 213 -5.65 -11.80 6.23
CA GLY A 213 -4.33 -12.43 6.34
C GLY A 213 -3.18 -11.52 5.93
N LEU A 214 -3.36 -10.73 4.87
CA LEU A 214 -2.39 -9.72 4.41
C LEU A 214 -2.21 -8.62 5.46
N LEU A 215 -3.33 -8.02 5.91
CA LEU A 215 -3.31 -6.91 6.86
C LEU A 215 -2.81 -7.34 8.26
N SER A 216 -3.07 -8.58 8.67
CA SER A 216 -2.61 -9.12 9.96
C SER A 216 -1.10 -9.40 10.01
N SER A 217 -0.45 -9.53 8.85
CA SER A 217 0.96 -9.93 8.72
C SER A 217 1.81 -8.85 8.04
N HIS A 218 1.34 -7.61 8.03
CA HIS A 218 2.05 -6.52 7.39
C HIS A 218 3.41 -6.29 8.08
N PRO A 219 4.50 -6.12 7.30
CA PRO A 219 5.84 -5.96 7.86
C PRO A 219 5.98 -4.70 8.71
N LEU A 220 7.10 -4.58 9.43
CA LEU A 220 7.46 -3.41 10.24
C LEU A 220 7.81 -2.15 9.41
N SER A 221 7.34 -2.06 8.16
CA SER A 221 7.41 -0.83 7.37
C SER A 221 6.15 0.02 7.62
N PRO A 222 6.24 1.35 7.47
CA PRO A 222 5.05 2.19 7.44
C PRO A 222 4.09 1.73 6.34
N LEU A 223 2.79 1.65 6.66
CA LEU A 223 1.76 1.49 5.64
C LEU A 223 1.62 2.82 4.88
N LEU A 224 1.67 2.77 3.55
CA LEU A 224 1.66 3.96 2.70
C LEU A 224 0.44 4.00 1.78
N SER A 225 0.09 2.87 1.16
CA SER A 225 -1.06 2.80 0.26
C SER A 225 -1.71 1.42 0.26
N LEU A 226 -3.02 1.42 0.05
CA LEU A 226 -3.84 0.25 -0.20
C LEU A 226 -4.67 0.54 -1.46
N HIS A 227 -4.15 0.16 -2.63
CA HIS A 227 -4.86 0.31 -3.91
C HIS A 227 -5.99 -0.73 -4.02
N HIS A 228 -7.00 -0.54 -4.89
CA HIS A 228 -8.17 -1.43 -5.01
C HIS A 228 -8.90 -1.84 -3.71
N PHE A 229 -8.82 -1.01 -2.67
CA PHE A 229 -9.50 -1.25 -1.40
C PHE A 229 -11.04 -1.30 -1.53
N ASP A 230 -11.58 -0.73 -2.61
CA ASP A 230 -13.00 -0.79 -2.99
C ASP A 230 -13.48 -2.19 -3.41
N MET A 231 -12.55 -3.11 -3.74
CA MET A 231 -12.85 -4.40 -4.38
C MET A 231 -12.71 -5.61 -3.45
N VAL A 232 -12.31 -5.38 -2.20
CA VAL A 232 -12.17 -6.41 -1.17
C VAL A 232 -13.43 -6.50 -0.30
N GLU A 233 -13.55 -7.53 0.54
CA GLU A 233 -14.60 -7.58 1.56
C GLU A 233 -14.33 -6.56 2.68
N PRO A 234 -15.35 -6.10 3.44
CA PRO A 234 -15.14 -5.26 4.60
C PRO A 234 -14.11 -5.90 5.56
N ILE A 235 -13.10 -5.12 5.95
CA ILE A 235 -11.97 -5.64 6.72
C ILE A 235 -12.28 -5.87 8.20
N PHE A 236 -13.43 -5.36 8.67
CA PHE A 236 -13.93 -5.57 10.02
C PHE A 236 -15.27 -6.33 10.00
N PRO A 237 -15.46 -7.28 10.93
CA PRO A 237 -16.70 -8.03 11.06
C PRO A 237 -17.92 -7.13 11.30
N GLY A 238 -19.03 -7.45 10.62
CA GLY A 238 -20.32 -6.76 10.83
C GLY A 238 -20.37 -5.31 10.35
N THR A 239 -19.40 -4.87 9.55
CA THR A 239 -19.32 -3.51 9.01
C THR A 239 -19.46 -3.51 7.49
N ASP A 240 -19.91 -2.38 6.92
CA ASP A 240 -19.72 -2.13 5.49
C ASP A 240 -18.29 -1.65 5.19
N ARG A 241 -17.94 -1.51 3.91
CA ARG A 241 -16.57 -1.12 3.52
C ARG A 241 -16.18 0.27 4.00
N PHE A 242 -17.12 1.21 4.01
CA PHE A 242 -16.84 2.59 4.38
C PHE A 242 -16.74 2.76 5.89
N GLU A 243 -17.62 2.10 6.64
CA GLU A 243 -17.52 1.99 8.09
C GLU A 243 -16.21 1.32 8.49
N ALA A 244 -15.82 0.24 7.79
CA ALA A 244 -14.55 -0.42 8.02
C ALA A 244 -13.36 0.52 7.80
N THR A 245 -13.38 1.33 6.73
CA THR A 245 -12.36 2.37 6.49
C THR A 245 -12.33 3.40 7.60
N ARG A 246 -13.48 3.94 8.03
CA ARG A 246 -13.55 4.92 9.12
C ARG A 246 -12.96 4.35 10.41
N ARG A 247 -13.28 3.10 10.74
CA ARG A 247 -12.72 2.38 11.91
C ARG A 247 -11.21 2.19 11.81
N LEU A 248 -10.68 1.83 10.64
CA LEU A 248 -9.23 1.76 10.41
C LEU A 248 -8.56 3.13 10.61
N MET A 249 -9.20 4.19 10.11
CA MET A 249 -8.69 5.56 10.23
C MET A 249 -8.74 6.10 11.67
N GLN A 250 -9.64 5.59 12.53
CA GLN A 250 -9.62 5.91 13.96
C GLN A 250 -8.31 5.43 14.63
N ALA A 251 -7.89 4.19 14.34
CA ALA A 251 -6.60 3.70 14.82
C ALA A 251 -5.43 4.52 14.23
N ALA A 252 -5.49 4.84 12.94
CA ALA A 252 -4.46 5.64 12.28
C ALA A 252 -4.33 7.06 12.85
N ALA A 253 -5.44 7.66 13.30
CA ALA A 253 -5.43 8.96 13.96
C ALA A 253 -4.69 8.93 15.30
N ALA A 254 -4.75 7.80 16.02
CA ALA A 254 -4.02 7.61 17.28
C ALA A 254 -2.51 7.38 17.03
N ASP A 255 -2.15 6.50 16.08
CA ASP A 255 -0.76 6.34 15.65
C ASP A 255 -0.58 5.76 14.25
N GLN A 256 -0.47 6.65 13.26
CA GLN A 256 -0.23 6.26 11.87
C GLN A 256 1.09 5.51 11.64
N ALA A 257 2.11 5.71 12.49
CA ALA A 257 3.45 5.18 12.27
C ALA A 257 3.56 3.69 12.59
N ARG A 258 2.60 3.13 13.33
CA ARG A 258 2.52 1.71 13.70
C ARG A 258 1.44 0.94 12.97
N MET A 259 0.62 1.60 12.15
CA MET A 259 -0.52 0.96 11.48
C MET A 259 -0.12 -0.34 10.78
N LEU A 260 -0.88 -1.40 11.09
CA LEU A 260 -0.73 -2.77 10.62
C LEU A 260 0.59 -3.48 10.95
N GLN A 261 1.54 -2.82 11.59
CA GLN A 261 2.83 -3.44 11.88
C GLN A 261 2.67 -4.64 12.80
N GLN A 262 3.07 -5.81 12.30
CA GLN A 262 2.94 -7.06 13.03
C GLN A 262 3.98 -7.15 14.16
N THR A 263 3.51 -7.36 15.38
CA THR A 263 4.33 -7.70 16.55
C THR A 263 4.01 -9.12 17.00
N ILE A 264 5.05 -9.93 17.24
CA ILE A 264 4.90 -11.33 17.65
C ILE A 264 5.56 -11.54 19.01
N CYS A 265 4.78 -12.01 19.98
CA CYS A 265 5.26 -12.38 21.31
C CYS A 265 4.78 -13.78 21.72
N HIS A 266 5.38 -14.30 22.78
CA HIS A 266 5.22 -15.68 23.21
C HIS A 266 4.92 -15.72 24.71
N HIS A 267 3.85 -16.41 25.08
CA HIS A 267 3.50 -16.65 26.48
C HIS A 267 3.81 -18.11 26.81
N ARG A 268 4.91 -18.33 27.53
CA ARG A 268 5.49 -19.68 27.74
C ARG A 268 4.65 -20.54 28.68
N GLN A 269 3.97 -19.93 29.65
CA GLN A 269 3.16 -20.64 30.64
C GLN A 269 2.00 -21.38 29.97
N SER A 270 1.32 -20.73 29.02
CA SER A 270 0.22 -21.32 28.26
C SER A 270 0.65 -21.94 26.94
N ASN A 271 1.94 -21.89 26.59
CA ASN A 271 2.45 -22.25 25.26
C ASN A 271 1.80 -21.48 24.10
N TRP A 272 1.48 -20.20 24.28
CA TRP A 272 0.81 -19.40 23.25
C TRP A 272 1.76 -18.53 22.46
N SER A 273 1.47 -18.37 21.17
CA SER A 273 1.99 -17.28 20.35
C SER A 273 0.91 -16.22 20.15
N PHE A 274 1.28 -14.97 20.33
CA PHE A 274 0.47 -13.82 19.97
C PHE A 274 1.03 -13.18 18.70
N SER A 275 0.15 -12.81 17.78
CA SER A 275 0.47 -12.00 16.59
C SER A 275 -0.49 -10.81 16.55
N ILE A 276 0.04 -9.61 16.71
CA ILE A 276 -0.74 -8.37 16.83
C ILE A 276 -0.41 -7.48 15.64
N SER A 277 -1.41 -7.17 14.82
CA SER A 277 -1.37 -6.13 13.79
C SER A 277 -1.98 -4.85 14.36
N TRP A 278 -1.12 -3.88 14.68
CA TRP A 278 -1.53 -2.70 15.45
C TRP A 278 -2.62 -1.91 14.72
N GLY A 279 -3.74 -1.66 15.40
CA GLY A 279 -4.89 -0.95 14.84
C GLY A 279 -5.78 -1.79 13.92
N TYR A 280 -5.54 -3.10 13.81
CA TYR A 280 -6.34 -3.98 12.97
C TYR A 280 -6.77 -5.29 13.62
N SER A 281 -5.83 -6.17 13.99
CA SER A 281 -6.16 -7.51 14.50
C SER A 281 -5.19 -8.01 15.56
N ALA A 282 -5.67 -8.91 16.41
CA ALA A 282 -4.85 -9.71 17.30
C ALA A 282 -5.19 -11.19 17.10
N GLN A 283 -4.17 -12.04 17.14
CA GLN A 283 -4.30 -13.48 16.92
C GLN A 283 -3.60 -14.23 18.04
N ILE A 284 -4.28 -15.21 18.61
CA ILE A 284 -3.72 -16.14 19.60
C ILE A 284 -3.61 -17.51 18.96
N TYR A 285 -2.42 -18.08 18.96
CA TYR A 285 -2.15 -19.44 18.55
C TYR A 285 -1.85 -20.27 19.79
N GLU A 286 -2.53 -21.41 19.94
CA GLU A 286 -2.35 -22.31 21.08
C GLU A 286 -1.07 -23.16 20.96
N ARG A 287 0.00 -22.64 20.33
CA ARG A 287 1.32 -23.25 20.27
C ARG A 287 2.38 -22.16 20.11
N ILE A 288 3.58 -22.39 20.65
CA ILE A 288 4.75 -21.57 20.36
C ILE A 288 5.16 -21.75 18.89
N MET A 289 4.72 -20.83 18.04
CA MET A 289 5.06 -20.77 16.62
C MET A 289 6.31 -19.92 16.35
N PRO A 290 7.17 -20.31 15.40
CA PRO A 290 8.29 -19.49 14.94
C PRO A 290 7.81 -18.16 14.34
N ARG A 291 8.55 -17.08 14.59
CA ARG A 291 8.23 -15.75 14.02
C ARG A 291 8.22 -15.75 12.50
N SER A 292 9.18 -16.42 11.87
CA SER A 292 9.26 -16.55 10.41
C SER A 292 8.03 -17.23 9.81
N TYR A 293 7.38 -18.13 10.55
CA TYR A 293 6.16 -18.78 10.13
C TYR A 293 4.95 -17.85 10.25
N LEU A 294 4.83 -17.13 11.37
CA LEU A 294 3.74 -16.16 11.61
C LEU A 294 3.81 -14.92 10.71
N GLN A 295 5.00 -14.57 10.22
CA GLN A 295 5.18 -13.50 9.23
C GLN A 295 4.65 -13.85 7.84
N MET A 296 4.43 -15.15 7.55
CA MET A 296 3.76 -15.54 6.32
C MET A 296 2.25 -15.33 6.50
N PRO A 297 1.61 -14.48 5.68
CA PRO A 297 0.17 -14.26 5.76
C PRO A 297 -0.60 -15.55 5.48
N VAL A 298 -1.68 -15.74 6.23
CA VAL A 298 -2.68 -16.75 5.91
C VAL A 298 -3.38 -16.32 4.62
N GLU A 299 -3.49 -17.22 3.65
CA GLU A 299 -4.12 -16.96 2.37
C GLU A 299 -5.66 -16.94 2.49
N THR A 300 -6.18 -15.88 3.12
CA THR A 300 -7.62 -15.58 3.21
C THR A 300 -8.15 -14.92 1.94
N PHE A 301 -7.25 -14.26 1.20
CA PHE A 301 -7.54 -13.48 0.01
C PHE A 301 -7.54 -14.34 -1.25
N LYS A 302 -8.19 -13.84 -2.30
CA LYS A 302 -8.28 -14.49 -3.60
C LYS A 302 -7.57 -13.63 -4.66
N PRO A 303 -7.05 -14.23 -5.74
CA PRO A 303 -6.46 -13.48 -6.84
C PRO A 303 -7.46 -12.54 -7.52
N TRP A 304 -6.97 -11.43 -8.09
CA TRP A 304 -7.79 -10.49 -8.86
C TRP A 304 -8.58 -11.15 -9.99
N ILE A 305 -7.89 -11.99 -10.78
CA ILE A 305 -8.47 -12.78 -11.86
C ILE A 305 -8.72 -14.19 -11.33
N ARG A 306 -9.95 -14.68 -11.50
CA ARG A 306 -10.27 -16.08 -11.20
C ARG A 306 -9.49 -16.98 -12.15
N THR A 307 -8.64 -17.82 -11.60
CA THR A 307 -7.81 -18.76 -12.35
C THR A 307 -7.83 -20.12 -11.67
N PRO A 308 -7.87 -21.23 -12.43
CA PRO A 308 -7.70 -22.57 -11.88
C PRO A 308 -6.23 -22.88 -11.53
N ARG A 309 -5.29 -22.06 -11.98
CA ARG A 309 -3.86 -22.22 -11.68
C ARG A 309 -3.55 -21.67 -10.28
N PRO A 310 -2.52 -22.21 -9.60
CA PRO A 310 -2.02 -21.62 -8.36
C PRO A 310 -1.67 -20.14 -8.56
N PRO A 311 -2.02 -19.27 -7.59
CA PRO A 311 -1.67 -17.87 -7.67
C PRO A 311 -0.17 -17.64 -7.48
N ASN A 312 0.36 -16.65 -8.18
CA ASN A 312 1.75 -16.21 -8.06
C ASN A 312 1.80 -14.89 -7.29
N TYR A 313 1.87 -14.97 -5.97
CA TYR A 313 2.06 -13.79 -5.13
C TYR A 313 3.53 -13.38 -5.11
N LEU A 314 3.79 -12.09 -4.88
CA LEU A 314 5.16 -11.54 -4.71
C LEU A 314 5.76 -11.86 -3.32
N PHE A 315 5.06 -12.65 -2.51
CA PHE A 315 5.45 -13.04 -1.16
C PHE A 315 4.89 -14.44 -0.85
N ASN A 316 5.52 -15.13 0.09
CA ASN A 316 5.08 -16.46 0.52
C ASN A 316 3.81 -16.35 1.37
N THR A 317 2.86 -17.24 1.12
CA THR A 317 1.64 -17.39 1.92
C THR A 317 1.64 -18.75 2.62
N ARG A 318 0.80 -18.88 3.65
CA ARG A 318 0.43 -20.18 4.23
C ARG A 318 -1.06 -20.41 4.06
N LYS A 319 -1.45 -21.66 3.82
CA LYS A 319 -2.87 -22.00 3.65
C LYS A 319 -3.61 -21.89 4.98
N PRO A 320 -4.91 -21.53 4.96
CA PRO A 320 -5.78 -21.73 6.11
C PRO A 320 -5.72 -23.20 6.57
N SER A 321 -5.51 -23.41 7.86
CA SER A 321 -5.40 -24.74 8.46
C SER A 321 -6.60 -25.01 9.36
N ARG A 322 -7.05 -26.27 9.40
CA ARG A 322 -8.03 -26.76 10.38
C ARG A 322 -7.36 -27.43 11.59
N ASP A 323 -6.02 -27.48 11.61
CA ASP A 323 -5.28 -27.95 12.77
C ASP A 323 -5.50 -26.96 13.94
N PRO A 324 -6.02 -27.43 15.09
CA PRO A 324 -6.11 -26.66 16.32
C PRO A 324 -4.86 -25.84 16.70
N CYS A 325 -3.68 -26.36 16.37
CA CYS A 325 -2.39 -25.78 16.74
C CYS A 325 -1.88 -24.76 15.72
N GLU A 326 -2.48 -24.69 14.53
CA GLU A 326 -2.13 -23.73 13.47
C GLU A 326 -3.22 -22.70 13.21
N ALA A 327 -4.48 -23.00 13.56
CA ALA A 327 -5.61 -22.10 13.41
C ALA A 327 -5.69 -21.11 14.59
N PRO A 328 -5.57 -19.78 14.36
CA PRO A 328 -5.62 -18.81 15.45
C PRO A 328 -7.04 -18.54 15.94
N HIS A 329 -7.15 -18.09 17.18
CA HIS A 329 -8.29 -17.28 17.62
C HIS A 329 -8.08 -15.86 17.10
N ALA A 330 -9.05 -15.33 16.35
CA ALA A 330 -8.97 -14.02 15.73
C ALA A 330 -9.79 -12.97 16.50
N PHE A 331 -9.17 -11.83 16.74
CA PHE A 331 -9.74 -10.66 17.39
C PHE A 331 -9.50 -9.44 16.49
N PHE A 332 -10.46 -8.52 16.44
CA PHE A 332 -10.42 -7.35 15.58
C PHE A 332 -10.46 -6.06 16.38
N PHE A 333 -9.76 -5.04 15.91
CA PHE A 333 -9.63 -3.74 16.57
C PHE A 333 -11.01 -3.16 16.89
N GLU A 334 -11.28 -2.88 18.16
CA GLU A 334 -12.54 -2.37 18.71
C GLU A 334 -12.45 -0.88 19.04
N SER A 335 -11.41 -0.48 19.78
CA SER A 335 -11.28 0.89 20.28
C SER A 335 -9.82 1.24 20.57
N VAL A 336 -9.56 2.55 20.61
CA VAL A 336 -8.28 3.13 21.00
C VAL A 336 -8.49 4.25 22.01
N GLU A 337 -7.68 4.25 23.05
CA GLU A 337 -7.72 5.23 24.14
C GLU A 337 -6.30 5.67 24.48
N ARG A 338 -6.08 6.98 24.63
CA ARG A 338 -4.80 7.52 25.10
C ARG A 338 -4.87 7.71 26.61
N LYS A 339 -4.04 6.98 27.34
CA LYS A 339 -3.87 7.11 28.78
C LYS A 339 -2.84 8.18 29.08
N THR A 340 -3.31 9.37 29.45
CA THR A 340 -2.46 10.54 29.72
C THR A 340 -1.55 10.35 30.93
N GLU A 341 -2.01 9.61 31.93
CA GLU A 341 -1.28 9.36 33.17
C GLU A 341 -0.03 8.48 32.97
N SER A 342 -0.08 7.52 32.04
CA SER A 342 1.01 6.58 31.78
C SER A 342 1.79 6.84 30.48
N ASP A 343 1.44 7.89 29.72
CA ASP A 343 1.95 8.16 28.36
C ASP A 343 1.84 6.93 27.43
N GLU A 344 0.70 6.25 27.50
CA GLU A 344 0.41 5.03 26.74
C GLU A 344 -0.84 5.19 25.87
N ILE A 345 -0.89 4.36 24.82
CA ILE A 345 -2.06 4.14 23.98
C ILE A 345 -2.52 2.70 24.23
N LEU A 346 -3.73 2.57 24.75
CA LEU A 346 -4.45 1.32 24.91
C LEU A 346 -5.27 1.06 23.64
N THR A 347 -5.04 -0.10 23.03
CA THR A 347 -5.88 -0.61 21.93
C THR A 347 -6.57 -1.89 22.37
N SER A 348 -7.88 -1.96 22.16
CA SER A 348 -8.69 -3.13 22.49
C SER A 348 -9.09 -3.86 21.22
N TYR A 349 -9.04 -5.19 21.25
CA TYR A 349 -9.44 -6.06 20.14
C TYR A 349 -10.46 -7.07 20.65
N SER A 350 -11.64 -7.13 20.04
CA SER A 350 -12.71 -8.03 20.45
C SER A 350 -12.84 -9.23 19.53
N ARG A 351 -13.26 -10.36 20.12
CA ARG A 351 -13.54 -11.58 19.38
C ARG A 351 -14.80 -11.36 18.53
N ALA A 352 -14.70 -11.64 17.25
CA ALA A 352 -15.85 -11.51 16.36
C ALA A 352 -16.68 -12.79 16.26
N TRP A 353 -16.03 -13.95 16.31
CA TRP A 353 -16.68 -15.26 16.28
C TRP A 353 -15.87 -16.29 17.08
N PRO A 354 -16.53 -17.35 17.59
CA PRO A 354 -15.83 -18.51 18.11
C PRO A 354 -15.00 -19.18 17.01
N ARG A 355 -13.91 -19.84 17.40
CA ARG A 355 -13.03 -20.52 16.45
C ARG A 355 -13.64 -21.81 15.89
N ASP A 356 -14.60 -22.40 16.63
CA ASP A 356 -15.30 -23.65 16.30
C ASP A 356 -14.36 -24.83 16.00
N ILE A 357 -13.21 -24.87 16.68
CA ILE A 357 -12.17 -25.90 16.58
C ILE A 357 -11.73 -26.25 18.02
N PRO A 358 -11.54 -27.55 18.36
CA PRO A 358 -11.10 -27.95 19.70
C PRO A 358 -9.70 -27.41 20.01
N ALA A 359 -9.34 -27.40 21.29
CA ALA A 359 -8.04 -26.93 21.73
C ALA A 359 -6.86 -27.77 21.18
N CYS A 360 -5.69 -27.14 21.07
CA CYS A 360 -4.45 -27.78 20.65
C CYS A 360 -3.97 -28.76 21.72
N SER A 361 -4.25 -30.04 21.50
CA SER A 361 -3.86 -31.12 22.43
C SER A 361 -2.34 -31.25 22.58
N SER A 362 -1.58 -31.01 21.50
CA SER A 362 -0.12 -31.16 21.49
C SER A 362 0.66 -30.11 22.31
N SER A 363 0.00 -29.03 22.76
CA SER A 363 0.63 -27.94 23.52
C SER A 363 0.21 -27.85 24.99
N GLY A 364 -0.45 -28.89 25.51
CA GLY A 364 -0.95 -28.93 26.89
C GLY A 364 -2.43 -28.54 27.01
N ASN A 365 -3.17 -28.41 25.91
CA ASN A 365 -4.61 -28.18 25.89
C ASN A 365 -5.05 -26.87 26.60
N HIS A 366 -4.19 -25.87 26.60
CA HIS A 366 -4.48 -24.55 27.17
C HIS A 366 -5.30 -23.73 26.19
N SER A 367 -6.62 -23.88 26.22
CA SER A 367 -7.45 -23.19 25.23
C SER A 367 -7.55 -21.69 25.45
N ALA A 368 -7.57 -20.90 24.38
CA ALA A 368 -7.86 -19.47 24.44
C ALA A 368 -9.34 -19.13 24.15
N ASP A 369 -10.25 -20.11 24.12
CA ASP A 369 -11.67 -19.89 23.80
C ASP A 369 -12.40 -18.97 24.80
N TYR A 370 -11.99 -18.98 26.07
CA TYR A 370 -12.57 -18.10 27.09
C TYR A 370 -12.19 -16.63 26.91
N VAL A 371 -11.13 -16.33 26.15
CA VAL A 371 -10.66 -14.96 25.94
C VAL A 371 -11.64 -14.23 25.01
N GLN A 372 -12.23 -13.13 25.49
CA GLN A 372 -13.18 -12.32 24.70
C GLN A 372 -12.55 -11.05 24.12
N ARG A 373 -11.53 -10.52 24.80
CA ARG A 373 -10.87 -9.27 24.44
C ARG A 373 -9.37 -9.39 24.67
N VAL A 374 -8.58 -8.81 23.77
CA VAL A 374 -7.14 -8.61 23.93
C VAL A 374 -6.89 -7.12 24.07
N GLN A 375 -6.12 -6.73 25.08
CA GLN A 375 -5.73 -5.34 25.31
C GLN A 375 -4.22 -5.20 25.09
N VAL A 376 -3.84 -4.20 24.28
CA VAL A 376 -2.44 -3.95 23.92
C VAL A 376 -2.08 -2.53 24.32
N PHE A 377 -1.10 -2.42 25.21
CA PHE A 377 -0.50 -1.16 25.64
C PHE A 377 0.71 -0.84 24.77
N SER A 378 0.76 0.38 24.28
CA SER A 378 1.84 0.83 23.41
C SER A 378 2.29 2.23 23.81
N PRO A 379 3.60 2.56 23.80
CA PRO A 379 4.06 3.89 24.19
C PRO A 379 3.43 4.96 23.31
N ALA A 380 3.01 6.09 23.87
CA ALA A 380 2.38 7.15 23.08
C ALA A 380 3.40 7.99 22.28
N ASN A 381 4.69 7.85 22.60
CA ASN A 381 5.79 8.42 21.83
C ASN A 381 5.92 7.75 20.46
N LYS A 382 5.78 8.56 19.40
CA LYS A 382 5.90 8.10 18.01
C LYS A 382 7.35 7.68 17.71
N ARG A 383 7.52 6.54 17.04
CA ARG A 383 8.84 6.13 16.53
C ARG A 383 9.22 7.03 15.35
N THR A 384 10.16 7.94 15.56
CA THR A 384 10.66 8.87 14.52
C THR A 384 11.69 8.25 13.58
N GLN A 385 12.16 7.03 13.89
CA GLN A 385 13.04 6.25 13.02
C GLN A 385 12.48 4.85 12.82
N VAL A 386 12.44 4.38 11.57
CA VAL A 386 12.34 2.95 11.27
C VAL A 386 13.60 2.34 11.85
N SER A 387 13.48 1.48 12.86
CA SER A 387 14.65 0.87 13.46
C SER A 387 15.45 0.14 12.38
N SER A 388 16.59 0.70 11.96
CA SER A 388 17.61 -0.11 11.32
C SER A 388 17.91 -1.23 12.31
N LEU A 389 17.67 -2.48 11.93
CA LEU A 389 18.06 -3.65 12.72
C LEU A 389 19.58 -3.68 12.84
N LYS A 390 20.15 -2.83 13.69
CA LYS A 390 21.45 -3.06 14.29
C LYS A 390 21.20 -4.07 15.40
N TYR A 391 21.55 -5.32 15.13
CA TYR A 391 21.66 -6.35 16.15
C TYR A 391 22.75 -5.91 17.15
N SER A 392 22.34 -5.16 18.17
CA SER A 392 23.13 -4.94 19.37
C SER A 392 22.45 -5.70 20.49
N TYR A 393 23.02 -6.84 20.86
CA TYR A 393 22.72 -7.49 22.13
C TYR A 393 23.18 -6.55 23.25
N ARG A 394 22.29 -5.68 23.73
CA ARG A 394 22.43 -5.07 25.06
C ARG A 394 21.62 -5.90 26.04
N LYS A 395 22.34 -6.46 27.02
CA LYS A 395 21.86 -7.39 28.05
C LYS A 395 20.83 -6.79 29.03
N ASN A 396 20.40 -5.54 28.85
CA ASN A 396 19.45 -4.83 29.71
C ASN A 396 18.53 -3.90 28.91
N ALA A 397 17.94 -4.38 27.81
CA ALA A 397 16.81 -3.68 27.19
C ALA A 397 15.54 -4.12 27.91
N ILE A 398 14.95 -3.19 28.66
CA ILE A 398 13.63 -3.29 29.28
C ILE A 398 12.62 -3.54 28.14
N TYR A 399 12.25 -4.81 27.96
CA TYR A 399 11.02 -5.15 27.27
C TYR A 399 9.88 -4.63 28.15
N PRO A 400 8.84 -3.96 27.59
CA PRO A 400 7.65 -3.67 28.38
C PRO A 400 7.12 -4.99 28.91
N SER A 401 7.24 -5.19 30.22
CA SER A 401 6.91 -6.42 30.94
C SER A 401 5.41 -6.75 30.94
N ASN A 402 4.56 -5.95 30.29
CA ASN A 402 3.10 -6.04 30.39
C ASN A 402 2.39 -5.97 29.01
N ILE A 403 2.84 -6.74 28.00
CA ILE A 403 2.17 -6.75 26.68
C ILE A 403 0.89 -7.62 26.65
N ALA A 404 0.59 -8.38 27.70
CA ALA A 404 -0.69 -9.06 27.81
C ALA A 404 -0.99 -9.34 29.29
N ASN A 405 -1.72 -8.43 29.95
CA ASN A 405 -2.64 -8.90 30.98
C ASN A 405 -3.85 -9.44 30.21
N VAL A 406 -3.97 -10.77 30.14
CA VAL A 406 -5.15 -11.45 29.61
C VAL A 406 -6.27 -11.39 30.64
#